data_AF-A0A1N6JMY5-F1
#
_entry.id   AF-A0A1N6JMY5-F1
#
_cell.length_a   1.000
_cell.length_b   1.000
_cell.length_c   1.000
_cell.angle_alpha   90.00
_cell.angle_beta   90.00
_cell.angle_gamma   90.00
#
_symmetry.space_group_name_H-M   'P 1'
#
loop_
_entity.id
_entity.type
_entity.pdbx_description
1 polymer ?
#
loop_
_entity_poly.entity_id
_entity_poly.type
_entity_poly.pdbx_seq_one_letter_code
_entity_poly.pdbx_strand_id
1 'polypeptide(L)'
;MATDLFPREDDEPLFGAVARYAREMRVGNWNRFLHQMFGYRAQFSPALAYNLGFVAEQVRAVWGMSSRELIESTTLFPFYATFATPSELGRLYAEIETRRVGTLPTFMLKLIQQVKIVRCCDACVDEDLSRGRPRHWRRVHQVPGVLVCPTHNCWLRALRYGSCSSTPWPTIEDALSSGEILGLSLTEEQRFNVHQVARAAQWLLEARRSVDPESMLRFCWKAAHSSGFAHGRDQLAARSLTSAFASFYGPEYLRFVGLLPTTAQNWIIGRLRRYQTATCALPNILLGIFGAALGTGHEQSSWPYCPSMFAPHGPNHRVEIREAHEGRHYARCRCGFSFTYSEVMQGVPAGVVPTVYGPDYIREAQRRYFFGQSIAEIARDLRIAESTARRMARVYSADVTPNRHTSVHAMVEKWRQTIASAGSIGIASRAEPGLWKALRRYAPEELGGVSTADRGL
;
A
#
# COMPACT_ATOMS: atom_id res chain seq x y z
N MET A 1 -23.57 -26.05 -34.74
CA MET A 1 -23.15 -27.15 -33.87
C MET A 1 -22.65 -26.54 -32.59
N ALA A 2 -23.26 -26.93 -31.46
CA ALA A 2 -22.63 -26.72 -30.16
C ALA A 2 -21.22 -27.32 -30.22
N THR A 3 -20.25 -26.72 -29.56
CA THR A 3 -18.93 -27.35 -29.43
C THR A 3 -18.73 -27.75 -27.99
N ASP A 4 -18.59 -29.05 -27.81
CA ASP A 4 -18.56 -29.68 -26.50
C ASP A 4 -17.11 -29.66 -26.02
N LEU A 5 -16.75 -28.65 -25.21
CA LEU A 5 -15.49 -28.68 -24.47
C LEU A 5 -15.47 -29.92 -23.56
N PHE A 6 -14.29 -30.36 -23.14
CA PHE A 6 -14.18 -31.41 -22.13
C PHE A 6 -14.79 -30.99 -20.79
N PRO A 7 -15.09 -31.95 -19.89
CA PRO A 7 -15.40 -31.64 -18.51
C PRO A 7 -14.36 -30.70 -17.89
N ARG A 8 -14.85 -29.78 -17.06
CA ARG A 8 -14.03 -28.74 -16.44
C ARG A 8 -13.23 -29.31 -15.28
N GLU A 9 -11.95 -28.96 -15.21
CA GLU A 9 -11.15 -29.23 -14.03
C GLU A 9 -11.34 -28.17 -12.94
N ASP A 10 -11.10 -28.56 -11.69
CA ASP A 10 -11.26 -27.64 -10.57
C ASP A 10 -10.31 -26.44 -10.63
N ASP A 11 -10.83 -25.24 -10.39
CA ASP A 11 -10.12 -23.96 -10.58
C ASP A 11 -9.55 -23.71 -11.99
N GLU A 12 -10.00 -24.41 -13.04
CA GLU A 12 -9.54 -24.21 -14.42
C GLU A 12 -10.10 -22.90 -15.04
N PRO A 13 -9.24 -21.97 -15.53
CA PRO A 13 -9.70 -20.80 -16.28
C PRO A 13 -10.23 -21.20 -17.66
N LEU A 14 -11.18 -20.44 -18.21
CA LEU A 14 -11.82 -20.74 -19.49
C LEU A 14 -10.83 -20.89 -20.64
N PHE A 15 -9.80 -20.03 -20.70
CA PHE A 15 -8.78 -20.14 -21.76
C PHE A 15 -8.04 -21.48 -21.68
N GLY A 16 -7.87 -22.03 -20.49
CA GLY A 16 -7.17 -23.29 -20.26
C GLY A 16 -7.98 -24.48 -20.78
N ALA A 17 -9.27 -24.54 -20.44
CA ALA A 17 -10.17 -25.55 -20.95
C ALA A 17 -10.25 -25.53 -22.49
N VAL A 18 -10.33 -24.32 -23.08
CA VAL A 18 -10.36 -24.12 -24.54
C VAL A 18 -9.05 -24.55 -25.19
N ALA A 19 -7.89 -24.19 -24.61
CA ALA A 19 -6.57 -24.56 -25.13
C ALA A 19 -6.33 -26.08 -25.08
N ARG A 20 -6.70 -26.71 -23.95
CA ARG A 20 -6.61 -28.16 -23.74
C ARG A 20 -7.46 -28.92 -24.76
N TYR A 21 -8.74 -28.55 -24.88
CA TYR A 21 -9.64 -29.14 -25.87
C TYR A 21 -9.09 -29.02 -27.30
N ALA A 22 -8.65 -27.82 -27.68
CA ALA A 22 -8.22 -27.57 -29.04
C ALA A 22 -6.97 -28.34 -29.45
N ARG A 23 -6.05 -28.53 -28.50
CA ARG A 23 -4.86 -29.35 -28.73
C ARG A 23 -5.21 -30.82 -28.89
N GLU A 24 -6.01 -31.38 -27.97
CA GLU A 24 -6.37 -32.81 -27.99
C GLU A 24 -7.21 -33.17 -29.22
N MET A 25 -8.17 -32.31 -29.59
CA MET A 25 -9.00 -32.47 -30.78
C MET A 25 -8.31 -32.02 -32.07
N ARG A 26 -7.03 -31.60 -32.01
CA ARG A 26 -6.21 -31.15 -33.14
C ARG A 26 -6.93 -30.13 -34.03
N VAL A 27 -7.50 -29.09 -33.41
CA VAL A 27 -8.27 -28.05 -34.10
C VAL A 27 -7.41 -27.38 -35.18
N GLY A 28 -7.73 -27.63 -36.45
CA GLY A 28 -6.95 -27.10 -37.58
C GLY A 28 -7.18 -25.62 -37.86
N ASN A 29 -8.42 -25.12 -37.71
CA ASN A 29 -8.75 -23.70 -37.93
C ASN A 29 -9.11 -22.99 -36.63
N TRP A 30 -8.08 -22.48 -35.95
CA TRP A 30 -8.18 -21.81 -34.67
C TRP A 30 -9.15 -20.62 -34.66
N ASN A 31 -9.07 -19.77 -35.68
CA ASN A 31 -9.95 -18.60 -35.80
C ASN A 31 -11.43 -18.99 -35.93
N ARG A 32 -11.73 -20.02 -36.73
CA ARG A 32 -13.09 -20.52 -36.89
C ARG A 32 -13.61 -21.13 -35.58
N PHE A 33 -12.78 -21.90 -34.90
CA PHE A 33 -13.11 -22.50 -33.61
C PHE A 33 -13.43 -21.43 -32.55
N LEU A 34 -12.58 -20.40 -32.39
CA LEU A 34 -12.87 -19.30 -31.48
C LEU A 34 -14.16 -18.55 -31.85
N HIS A 35 -14.41 -18.34 -33.15
CA HIS A 35 -15.66 -17.72 -33.59
C HIS A 35 -16.89 -18.58 -33.29
N GLN A 36 -16.79 -19.91 -33.38
CA GLN A 36 -17.87 -20.83 -33.01
C GLN A 36 -18.09 -20.85 -31.50
N MET A 37 -17.03 -20.78 -30.71
CA MET A 37 -17.10 -20.82 -29.24
C MET A 37 -17.60 -19.51 -28.63
N PHE A 38 -17.05 -18.39 -29.08
CA PHE A 38 -17.30 -17.09 -28.46
C PHE A 38 -18.28 -16.22 -29.26
N GLY A 39 -18.61 -16.59 -30.51
CA GLY A 39 -19.37 -15.73 -31.43
C GLY A 39 -18.54 -14.59 -32.04
N TYR A 40 -17.23 -14.58 -31.81
CA TYR A 40 -16.27 -13.63 -32.37
C TYR A 40 -14.84 -14.18 -32.31
N ARG A 41 -13.88 -13.48 -32.95
CA ARG A 41 -12.45 -13.80 -32.85
C ARG A 41 -11.88 -13.37 -31.49
N ALA A 42 -12.10 -14.20 -30.47
CA ALA A 42 -11.63 -13.96 -29.11
C ALA A 42 -10.11 -13.75 -29.05
N GLN A 43 -9.69 -12.71 -28.35
CA GLN A 43 -8.27 -12.49 -28.06
C GLN A 43 -7.90 -13.24 -26.79
N PHE A 44 -6.65 -13.70 -26.74
CA PHE A 44 -6.12 -14.35 -25.56
C PHE A 44 -6.06 -13.39 -24.37
N SER A 45 -6.59 -13.83 -23.22
CA SER A 45 -6.53 -13.11 -21.96
C SER A 45 -6.57 -14.10 -20.81
N PRO A 46 -5.56 -14.11 -19.91
CA PRO A 46 -5.56 -15.00 -18.75
C PRO A 46 -6.50 -14.54 -17.64
N ALA A 47 -7.00 -13.29 -17.71
CA ALA A 47 -7.80 -12.68 -16.67
C ALA A 47 -9.31 -12.85 -16.90
N LEU A 48 -9.80 -12.36 -18.04
CA LEU A 48 -11.22 -12.33 -18.39
C LEU A 48 -11.44 -12.74 -19.85
N ALA A 49 -12.63 -13.26 -20.13
CA ALA A 49 -13.17 -13.49 -21.46
C ALA A 49 -14.51 -12.73 -21.60
N TYR A 50 -15.00 -12.55 -22.83
CA TYR A 50 -16.21 -11.77 -23.09
C TYR A 50 -17.24 -12.59 -23.87
N ASN A 51 -18.48 -12.07 -23.91
CA ASN A 51 -19.62 -12.77 -24.50
C ASN A 51 -19.91 -14.12 -23.81
N LEU A 52 -19.73 -14.17 -22.49
CA LEU A 52 -19.87 -15.39 -21.71
C LEU A 52 -21.31 -15.92 -21.63
N GLY A 53 -22.31 -15.07 -21.93
CA GLY A 53 -23.68 -15.54 -22.18
C GLY A 53 -23.77 -16.47 -23.40
N PHE A 54 -23.09 -16.14 -24.49
CA PHE A 54 -23.03 -17.00 -25.68
C PHE A 54 -22.24 -18.29 -25.42
N VAL A 55 -21.10 -18.17 -24.71
CA VAL A 55 -20.28 -19.34 -24.36
C VAL A 55 -21.08 -20.32 -23.50
N ALA A 56 -21.84 -19.83 -22.51
CA ALA A 56 -22.69 -20.67 -21.66
C ALA A 56 -23.69 -21.50 -22.47
N GLU A 57 -24.28 -20.93 -23.53
CA GLU A 57 -25.13 -21.68 -24.46
C GLU A 57 -24.36 -22.75 -25.25
N GLN A 58 -23.14 -22.43 -25.70
CA GLN A 58 -22.33 -23.38 -26.47
C GLN A 58 -21.90 -24.60 -25.66
N VAL A 59 -21.58 -24.43 -24.38
CA VAL A 59 -21.08 -25.50 -23.50
C VAL A 59 -22.15 -26.10 -22.59
N ARG A 60 -23.41 -25.68 -22.75
CA ARG A 60 -24.53 -26.06 -21.87
C ARG A 60 -24.67 -27.57 -21.71
N ALA A 61 -24.48 -28.34 -22.79
CA ALA A 61 -24.63 -29.79 -22.76
C ALA A 61 -23.60 -30.49 -21.87
N VAL A 62 -22.39 -29.93 -21.74
CA VAL A 62 -21.30 -30.53 -20.95
C VAL A 62 -21.22 -29.92 -19.56
N TRP A 63 -21.30 -28.60 -19.44
CA TRP A 63 -21.06 -27.90 -18.18
C TRP A 63 -22.36 -27.59 -17.43
N GLY A 64 -23.48 -27.41 -18.13
CA GLY A 64 -24.78 -27.12 -17.49
C GLY A 64 -24.81 -25.82 -16.68
N MET A 65 -23.86 -24.89 -16.92
CA MET A 65 -23.69 -23.67 -16.13
C MET A 65 -24.41 -22.48 -16.75
N SER A 66 -24.94 -21.61 -15.91
CA SER A 66 -25.38 -20.27 -16.30
C SER A 66 -24.21 -19.38 -16.70
N SER A 67 -24.49 -18.29 -17.42
CA SER A 67 -23.52 -17.24 -17.74
C SER A 67 -22.80 -16.73 -16.48
N ARG A 68 -23.56 -16.50 -15.40
CA ARG A 68 -23.04 -16.03 -14.12
C ARG A 68 -22.07 -17.01 -13.47
N GLU A 69 -22.43 -18.29 -13.43
CA GLU A 69 -21.55 -19.32 -12.87
C GLU A 69 -20.27 -19.45 -13.68
N LEU A 70 -20.35 -19.36 -15.02
CA LEU A 70 -19.18 -19.34 -15.90
C LEU A 70 -18.25 -18.16 -15.54
N ILE A 71 -18.81 -16.94 -15.44
CA ILE A 71 -18.07 -15.74 -15.06
C ILE A 71 -17.37 -15.93 -13.70
N GLU A 72 -18.09 -16.38 -12.69
CA GLU A 72 -17.58 -16.52 -11.31
C GLU A 72 -16.56 -17.66 -11.15
N SER A 73 -16.65 -18.73 -11.96
CA SER A 73 -15.84 -19.96 -11.77
C SER A 73 -14.73 -20.18 -12.79
N THR A 74 -14.77 -19.53 -13.96
CA THR A 74 -13.77 -19.74 -15.03
C THR A 74 -12.98 -18.49 -15.38
N THR A 75 -13.17 -17.39 -14.64
CA THR A 75 -12.44 -16.13 -14.85
C THR A 75 -11.90 -15.58 -13.53
N LEU A 76 -11.06 -14.54 -13.62
CA LEU A 76 -10.61 -13.78 -12.45
C LEU A 76 -11.63 -12.71 -12.01
N PHE A 77 -12.87 -12.76 -12.52
CA PHE A 77 -13.92 -11.82 -12.13
C PHE A 77 -14.07 -11.67 -10.61
N PRO A 78 -14.13 -12.75 -9.79
CA PRO A 78 -14.36 -12.58 -8.35
C PRO A 78 -13.27 -11.73 -7.68
N PHE A 79 -12.01 -11.87 -8.11
CA PHE A 79 -10.88 -11.10 -7.61
C PHE A 79 -11.02 -9.60 -7.91
N TYR A 80 -11.47 -9.23 -9.11
CA TYR A 80 -11.70 -7.83 -9.47
C TYR A 80 -12.98 -7.28 -8.84
N ALA A 81 -14.01 -8.11 -8.73
CA ALA A 81 -15.31 -7.77 -8.18
C ALA A 81 -15.25 -7.39 -6.70
N THR A 82 -14.32 -7.97 -5.93
CA THR A 82 -14.15 -7.68 -4.49
C THR A 82 -14.04 -6.19 -4.18
N PHE A 83 -13.35 -5.42 -5.04
CA PHE A 83 -13.04 -4.01 -4.82
C PHE A 83 -13.85 -3.07 -5.72
N ALA A 84 -14.79 -3.60 -6.50
CA ALA A 84 -15.70 -2.81 -7.31
C ALA A 84 -16.82 -2.23 -6.43
N THR A 85 -17.19 -0.98 -6.67
CA THR A 85 -18.42 -0.41 -6.11
C THR A 85 -19.65 -1.14 -6.66
N PRO A 86 -20.82 -1.09 -6.01
CA PRO A 86 -22.04 -1.74 -6.51
C PRO A 86 -22.39 -1.35 -7.96
N SER A 87 -22.18 -0.09 -8.34
CA SER A 87 -22.43 0.40 -9.70
C SER A 87 -21.38 -0.05 -10.72
N GLU A 88 -20.14 -0.28 -10.30
CA GLU A 88 -19.10 -0.89 -11.14
C GLU A 88 -19.32 -2.39 -11.30
N LEU A 89 -19.80 -3.09 -10.25
CA LEU A 89 -20.02 -4.52 -10.26
C LEU A 89 -21.06 -4.93 -11.32
N GLY A 90 -22.23 -4.28 -11.33
CA GLY A 90 -23.27 -4.55 -12.33
C GLY A 90 -22.80 -4.29 -13.76
N ARG A 91 -22.02 -3.21 -13.96
CA ARG A 91 -21.40 -2.90 -15.25
C ARG A 91 -20.37 -3.95 -15.64
N LEU A 92 -19.48 -4.34 -14.72
CA LEU A 92 -18.45 -5.36 -14.98
C LEU A 92 -19.08 -6.69 -15.40
N TYR A 93 -20.16 -7.11 -14.73
CA TYR A 93 -20.92 -8.28 -15.14
C TYR A 93 -21.48 -8.16 -16.55
N ALA A 94 -22.23 -7.10 -16.84
CA ALA A 94 -22.85 -6.90 -18.15
C ALA A 94 -21.81 -6.87 -19.29
N GLU A 95 -20.65 -6.27 -19.04
CA GLU A 95 -19.54 -6.19 -20.00
C GLU A 95 -18.89 -7.54 -20.28
N ILE A 96 -18.79 -8.43 -19.29
CA ILE A 96 -18.23 -9.78 -19.46
C ILE A 96 -19.25 -10.73 -20.09
N GLU A 97 -20.51 -10.61 -19.67
CA GLU A 97 -21.61 -11.46 -20.15
C GLU A 97 -21.89 -11.23 -21.64
N THR A 98 -21.84 -9.99 -22.10
CA THR A 98 -22.18 -9.62 -23.48
C THR A 98 -20.94 -9.30 -24.32
N ARG A 99 -21.06 -9.38 -25.64
CA ARG A 99 -20.01 -8.90 -26.56
C ARG A 99 -20.10 -7.38 -26.69
N ARG A 100 -19.06 -6.67 -26.23
CA ARG A 100 -18.88 -5.25 -26.60
C ARG A 100 -18.25 -5.12 -27.99
N VAL A 101 -18.77 -4.20 -28.79
CA VAL A 101 -18.09 -3.67 -29.99
C VAL A 101 -17.45 -2.33 -29.61
N GLY A 102 -16.12 -2.24 -29.60
CA GLY A 102 -15.37 -1.01 -29.27
C GLY A 102 -14.38 -1.16 -28.09
N THR A 103 -13.77 -0.05 -27.69
CA THR A 103 -12.76 0.01 -26.62
C THR A 103 -13.35 -0.30 -25.25
N LEU A 104 -12.59 -1.00 -24.40
CA LEU A 104 -12.97 -1.24 -23.00
C LEU A 104 -13.21 0.10 -22.28
N PRO A 105 -14.24 0.19 -21.43
CA PRO A 105 -14.47 1.40 -20.65
C PRO A 105 -13.28 1.67 -19.73
N THR A 106 -12.94 2.95 -19.55
CA THR A 106 -11.75 3.39 -18.79
C THR A 106 -11.69 2.82 -17.37
N PHE A 107 -12.84 2.55 -16.73
CA PHE A 107 -12.85 1.92 -15.40
C PHE A 107 -12.33 0.48 -15.42
N MET A 108 -12.66 -0.30 -16.46
CA MET A 108 -12.15 -1.67 -16.62
C MET A 108 -10.65 -1.71 -16.90
N LEU A 109 -10.14 -0.76 -17.69
CA LEU A 109 -8.70 -0.62 -17.93
C LEU A 109 -7.93 -0.30 -16.65
N LYS A 110 -8.55 0.45 -15.73
CA LYS A 110 -7.97 0.73 -14.40
C LYS A 110 -8.08 -0.46 -13.46
N LEU A 111 -9.12 -1.28 -13.59
CA LEU A 111 -9.41 -2.41 -12.73
C LEU A 111 -8.55 -3.64 -13.08
N ILE A 112 -8.41 -3.93 -14.38
CA ILE A 112 -7.84 -5.17 -14.90
C ILE A 112 -6.40 -4.94 -15.36
N GLN A 113 -5.44 -5.57 -14.66
CA GLN A 113 -4.06 -5.62 -15.12
C GLN A 113 -3.92 -6.72 -16.17
N GLN A 114 -3.88 -6.33 -17.45
CA GLN A 114 -3.66 -7.28 -18.54
C GLN A 114 -2.19 -7.63 -18.66
N VAL A 115 -1.79 -8.73 -18.03
CA VAL A 115 -0.44 -9.29 -18.22
C VAL A 115 -0.55 -10.47 -19.19
N LYS A 116 0.16 -10.44 -20.32
CA LYS A 116 0.24 -11.55 -21.28
C LYS A 116 1.24 -12.62 -20.81
N ILE A 117 1.12 -13.03 -19.55
CA ILE A 117 1.95 -14.05 -18.91
C ILE A 117 0.99 -15.02 -18.25
N VAL A 118 1.12 -16.29 -18.59
CA VAL A 118 0.45 -17.38 -17.87
C VAL A 118 1.43 -18.06 -16.95
N ARG A 119 0.92 -18.61 -15.84
CA ARG A 119 1.74 -19.26 -14.83
C ARG A 119 1.19 -20.61 -14.42
N CYS A 120 2.08 -21.56 -14.13
CA CYS A 120 1.74 -22.84 -13.54
C CYS A 120 2.70 -23.18 -12.39
N CYS A 121 2.27 -24.10 -11.55
CA CYS A 121 3.08 -24.67 -10.47
C CYS A 121 3.47 -26.08 -10.90
N ASP A 122 4.76 -26.39 -10.96
CA ASP A 122 5.24 -27.72 -11.36
C ASP A 122 4.72 -28.80 -10.39
N ALA A 123 4.70 -28.52 -9.08
CA ALA A 123 4.15 -29.44 -8.09
C ALA A 123 2.64 -29.69 -8.25
N CYS A 124 1.84 -28.68 -8.61
CA CYS A 124 0.42 -28.91 -8.95
C CYS A 124 0.26 -29.82 -10.17
N VAL A 125 1.12 -29.63 -11.18
CA VAL A 125 1.08 -30.42 -12.41
C VAL A 125 1.47 -31.88 -12.14
N ASP A 126 2.47 -32.11 -11.30
CA ASP A 126 2.87 -33.45 -10.86
C ASP A 126 1.78 -34.12 -10.02
N GLU A 127 1.10 -33.36 -9.14
CA GLU A 127 -0.05 -33.86 -8.39
C GLU A 127 -1.22 -34.26 -9.29
N ASP A 128 -1.56 -33.44 -10.28
CA ASP A 128 -2.62 -33.75 -11.25
C ASP A 128 -2.29 -35.07 -11.97
N LEU A 129 -1.04 -35.24 -12.42
CA LEU A 129 -0.56 -36.45 -13.08
C LEU A 129 -0.64 -37.68 -12.16
N SER A 130 -0.18 -37.55 -10.91
CA SER A 130 -0.20 -38.64 -9.93
C SER A 130 -1.61 -39.13 -9.59
N ARG A 131 -2.61 -38.25 -9.74
CA ARG A 131 -4.02 -38.53 -9.50
C ARG A 131 -4.78 -38.97 -10.76
N GLY A 132 -4.08 -39.13 -11.89
CA GLY A 132 -4.71 -39.46 -13.17
C GLY A 132 -5.64 -38.38 -13.70
N ARG A 133 -5.48 -37.12 -13.26
CA ARG A 133 -6.26 -35.98 -13.73
C ARG A 133 -5.55 -35.29 -14.90
N PRO A 134 -6.31 -34.68 -15.84
CA PRO A 134 -5.72 -33.79 -16.82
C PRO A 134 -4.94 -32.65 -16.16
N ARG A 135 -3.73 -32.42 -16.65
CA ARG A 135 -2.95 -31.24 -16.28
C ARG A 135 -3.69 -30.01 -16.76
N HIS A 136 -3.92 -29.03 -15.89
CA HIS A 136 -4.68 -27.84 -16.23
C HIS A 136 -4.11 -26.60 -15.57
N TRP A 137 -4.48 -25.46 -16.14
CA TRP A 137 -4.19 -24.17 -15.54
C TRP A 137 -5.03 -23.96 -14.29
N ARG A 138 -4.49 -23.26 -13.29
CA ARG A 138 -5.26 -22.79 -12.12
C ARG A 138 -5.50 -21.30 -12.23
N ARG A 139 -6.70 -20.81 -11.92
CA ARG A 139 -7.05 -19.37 -11.95
C ARG A 139 -6.17 -18.59 -11.00
N VAL A 140 -5.94 -19.12 -9.78
CA VAL A 140 -5.15 -18.39 -8.78
C VAL A 140 -3.74 -18.07 -9.26
N HIS A 141 -3.11 -18.93 -10.05
CA HIS A 141 -1.77 -18.67 -10.63
C HIS A 141 -1.78 -17.53 -11.65
N GLN A 142 -2.94 -17.19 -12.22
CA GLN A 142 -3.07 -16.11 -13.20
C GLN A 142 -3.34 -14.75 -12.56
N VAL A 143 -3.62 -14.72 -11.25
CA VAL A 143 -3.93 -13.48 -10.53
C VAL A 143 -2.71 -12.55 -10.51
N PRO A 144 -2.87 -11.25 -10.82
CA PRO A 144 -1.78 -10.29 -10.70
C PRO A 144 -1.21 -10.28 -9.27
N GLY A 145 0.13 -10.35 -9.16
CA GLY A 145 0.84 -10.42 -7.89
C GLY A 145 1.06 -11.84 -7.34
N VAL A 146 0.40 -12.86 -7.89
CA VAL A 146 0.64 -14.26 -7.50
C VAL A 146 1.83 -14.80 -8.29
N LEU A 147 2.99 -14.84 -7.62
CA LEU A 147 4.24 -15.37 -8.19
C LEU A 147 4.68 -16.67 -7.52
N VAL A 148 4.07 -17.02 -6.39
CA VAL A 148 4.28 -18.27 -5.66
C VAL A 148 2.97 -19.04 -5.60
N CYS A 149 3.03 -20.37 -5.64
CA CYS A 149 1.86 -21.22 -5.50
C CYS A 149 1.28 -21.05 -4.08
N PRO A 150 -0.03 -20.78 -3.91
CA PRO A 150 -0.62 -20.70 -2.58
C PRO A 150 -0.60 -22.05 -1.84
N THR A 151 -0.65 -23.16 -2.57
CA THR A 151 -0.65 -24.54 -2.02
C THR A 151 0.77 -25.02 -1.69
N HIS A 152 1.68 -24.98 -2.67
CA HIS A 152 3.03 -25.57 -2.53
C HIS A 152 4.10 -24.59 -2.05
N ASN A 153 3.77 -23.30 -1.98
CA ASN A 153 4.72 -22.23 -1.64
C ASN A 153 6.02 -22.31 -2.46
N CYS A 154 5.95 -22.74 -3.73
CA CYS A 154 7.08 -22.72 -4.66
C CYS A 154 6.88 -21.62 -5.69
N TRP A 155 7.97 -21.19 -6.33
CA TRP A 155 7.91 -20.22 -7.42
C TRP A 155 7.13 -20.80 -8.59
N LEU A 156 6.28 -19.96 -9.20
CA LEU A 156 5.53 -20.35 -10.38
C LEU A 156 6.40 -20.27 -11.63
N ARG A 157 6.21 -21.22 -12.52
CA ARG A 157 6.73 -21.19 -13.88
C ARG A 157 5.90 -20.25 -14.72
N ALA A 158 6.54 -19.31 -15.42
CA ALA A 158 5.91 -18.29 -16.23
C ALA A 158 6.22 -18.48 -17.72
N LEU A 159 5.18 -18.43 -18.54
CA LEU A 159 5.29 -18.41 -20.00
C LEU A 159 4.79 -17.05 -20.50
N ARG A 160 5.67 -16.28 -21.14
CA ARG A 160 5.30 -15.07 -21.87
C ARG A 160 4.67 -15.46 -23.18
N TYR A 161 3.43 -15.04 -23.41
CA TYR A 161 2.68 -15.41 -24.60
C TYR A 161 2.43 -14.20 -25.51
N GLY A 162 3.09 -14.19 -26.67
CA GLY A 162 2.84 -13.21 -27.72
C GLY A 162 1.58 -13.59 -28.50
N SER A 163 0.51 -12.80 -28.39
CA SER A 163 -0.74 -13.11 -29.09
C SER A 163 -0.71 -12.66 -30.55
N CYS A 164 -0.71 -13.60 -31.50
CA CYS A 164 -1.20 -13.39 -32.86
C CYS A 164 -2.60 -14.02 -32.99
N SER A 165 -3.49 -13.44 -33.78
CA SER A 165 -4.89 -13.93 -33.91
C SER A 165 -4.98 -15.37 -34.41
N SER A 166 -3.97 -15.87 -35.11
CA SER A 166 -3.87 -17.23 -35.64
C SER A 166 -3.25 -18.25 -34.69
N THR A 167 -2.64 -17.83 -33.58
CA THR A 167 -1.89 -18.73 -32.68
C THR A 167 -2.81 -19.38 -31.62
N PRO A 168 -2.79 -20.72 -31.48
CA PRO A 168 -3.53 -21.42 -30.43
C PRO A 168 -3.12 -20.95 -29.03
N TRP A 169 -4.10 -20.81 -28.12
CA TRP A 169 -3.81 -20.38 -26.74
C TRP A 169 -2.89 -21.37 -26.01
N PRO A 170 -2.05 -20.86 -25.07
CA PRO A 170 -1.03 -21.67 -24.44
C PRO A 170 -1.61 -22.77 -23.54
N THR A 171 -0.98 -23.93 -23.60
CA THR A 171 -1.25 -25.12 -22.79
C THR A 171 -0.19 -25.31 -21.69
N ILE A 172 -0.46 -26.19 -20.72
CA ILE A 172 0.51 -26.50 -19.67
C ILE A 172 1.83 -27.01 -20.25
N GLU A 173 1.77 -27.84 -21.29
CA GLU A 173 2.94 -28.41 -21.97
C GLU A 173 3.79 -27.32 -22.66
N ASP A 174 3.17 -26.26 -23.18
CA ASP A 174 3.91 -25.11 -23.71
C ASP A 174 4.69 -24.42 -22.59
N ALA A 175 4.10 -24.31 -21.39
CA ALA A 175 4.80 -23.75 -20.24
C ALA A 175 5.87 -24.68 -19.69
N LEU A 176 5.64 -26.00 -19.62
CA LEU A 176 6.67 -26.95 -19.17
C LEU A 176 7.87 -27.00 -20.13
N SER A 177 7.62 -26.85 -21.44
CA SER A 177 8.68 -26.87 -22.45
C SER A 177 9.45 -25.55 -22.56
N SER A 178 8.77 -24.41 -22.47
CA SER A 178 9.33 -23.10 -22.82
C SER A 178 9.22 -22.03 -21.73
N GLY A 179 8.55 -22.33 -20.62
CA GLY A 179 8.36 -21.41 -19.50
C GLY A 179 9.50 -21.48 -18.48
N GLU A 180 9.72 -20.38 -17.78
CA GLU A 180 10.82 -20.20 -16.83
C GLU A 180 10.30 -20.10 -15.40
N ILE A 181 10.99 -20.72 -14.44
CA ILE A 181 10.65 -20.55 -13.01
C ILE A 181 11.03 -19.13 -12.58
N LEU A 182 10.06 -18.39 -12.04
CA LEU A 182 10.27 -17.04 -11.54
C LEU A 182 11.12 -17.08 -10.26
N GLY A 183 12.44 -16.90 -10.35
CA GLY A 183 13.32 -16.85 -9.18
C GLY A 183 13.65 -15.42 -8.76
N LEU A 184 12.78 -14.76 -7.98
CA LEU A 184 13.13 -13.47 -7.38
C LEU A 184 14.00 -13.68 -6.14
N SER A 185 14.98 -12.80 -5.94
CA SER A 185 15.84 -12.82 -4.77
C SER A 185 15.14 -12.12 -3.61
N LEU A 186 14.45 -12.90 -2.77
CA LEU A 186 13.72 -12.43 -1.61
C LEU A 186 14.28 -13.05 -0.33
N THR A 187 14.23 -12.31 0.78
CA THR A 187 14.45 -12.89 2.11
C THR A 187 13.34 -13.88 2.47
N GLU A 188 13.56 -14.73 3.46
CA GLU A 188 12.54 -15.67 3.94
C GLU A 188 11.26 -14.96 4.40
N GLU A 189 11.40 -13.83 5.10
CA GLU A 189 10.29 -12.98 5.54
C GLU A 189 9.52 -12.38 4.35
N GLN A 190 10.23 -11.83 3.36
CA GLN A 190 9.60 -11.30 2.14
C GLN A 190 8.87 -12.39 1.36
N ARG A 191 9.45 -13.59 1.28
CA ARG A 191 8.83 -14.75 0.65
C ARG A 191 7.56 -15.17 1.39
N PHE A 192 7.58 -15.18 2.72
CA PHE A 192 6.39 -15.40 3.53
C PHE A 192 5.30 -14.36 3.25
N ASN A 193 5.65 -13.07 3.19
CA ASN A 193 4.72 -11.98 2.90
C ASN A 193 4.13 -12.06 1.48
N VAL A 194 4.92 -12.42 0.48
CA VAL A 194 4.45 -12.68 -0.89
C VAL A 194 3.55 -13.93 -0.95
N HIS A 195 3.82 -14.97 -0.15
CA HIS A 195 2.93 -16.13 -0.04
C HIS A 195 1.57 -15.76 0.57
N GLN A 196 1.52 -14.82 1.53
CA GLN A 196 0.24 -14.29 2.01
C GLN A 196 -0.57 -13.61 0.89
N VAL A 197 0.08 -12.97 -0.08
CA VAL A 197 -0.60 -12.39 -1.25
C VAL A 197 -1.27 -13.49 -2.08
N ALA A 198 -0.57 -14.60 -2.33
CA ALA A 198 -1.12 -15.75 -3.05
C ALA A 198 -2.33 -16.36 -2.34
N ARG A 199 -2.25 -16.53 -1.02
CA ARG A 199 -3.35 -17.05 -0.21
C ARG A 199 -4.55 -16.11 -0.17
N ALA A 200 -4.31 -14.80 -0.03
CA ALA A 200 -5.37 -13.80 -0.09
C ALA A 200 -6.05 -13.79 -1.48
N ALA A 201 -5.28 -13.87 -2.56
CA ALA A 201 -5.79 -13.97 -3.91
C ALA A 201 -6.67 -15.22 -4.12
N GLN A 202 -6.22 -16.38 -3.61
CA GLN A 202 -7.01 -17.61 -3.63
C GLN A 202 -8.34 -17.43 -2.90
N TRP A 203 -8.27 -16.92 -1.67
CA TRP A 203 -9.46 -16.68 -0.86
C TRP A 203 -10.44 -15.72 -1.56
N LEU A 204 -9.96 -14.67 -2.23
CA LEU A 204 -10.81 -13.75 -2.98
C LEU A 204 -11.48 -14.38 -4.21
N LEU A 205 -10.81 -15.32 -4.88
CA LEU A 205 -11.42 -16.07 -5.97
C LEU A 205 -12.53 -17.02 -5.49
N GLU A 206 -12.40 -17.56 -4.28
CA GLU A 206 -13.32 -18.53 -3.70
C GLU A 206 -14.48 -17.88 -2.92
N ALA A 207 -14.20 -16.81 -2.16
CA ALA A 207 -15.09 -16.30 -1.11
C ALA A 207 -16.35 -15.59 -1.63
N ARG A 208 -16.44 -15.25 -2.93
CA ARG A 208 -17.56 -14.52 -3.58
C ARG A 208 -18.12 -13.34 -2.74
N ARG A 209 -17.26 -12.69 -1.94
CA ARG A 209 -17.63 -11.60 -1.02
C ARG A 209 -17.05 -10.28 -1.49
N SER A 210 -17.83 -9.21 -1.34
CA SER A 210 -17.32 -7.85 -1.46
C SER A 210 -16.57 -7.48 -0.18
N VAL A 211 -15.43 -6.81 -0.34
CA VAL A 211 -14.76 -6.13 0.77
C VAL A 211 -15.06 -4.65 0.58
N ASP A 212 -15.61 -3.99 1.60
CA ASP A 212 -15.76 -2.54 1.57
C ASP A 212 -14.37 -1.88 1.53
N PRO A 213 -13.97 -1.27 0.40
CA PRO A 213 -12.61 -0.73 0.26
C PRO A 213 -12.33 0.37 1.27
N GLU A 214 -13.36 1.12 1.66
CA GLU A 214 -13.25 2.23 2.61
C GLU A 214 -12.97 1.72 4.04
N SER A 215 -13.64 0.66 4.48
CA SER A 215 -13.34 0.01 5.75
C SER A 215 -11.94 -0.59 5.81
N MET A 216 -11.50 -1.23 4.72
CA MET A 216 -10.12 -1.73 4.60
C MET A 216 -9.11 -0.58 4.67
N LEU A 217 -9.29 0.51 3.91
CA LEU A 217 -8.39 1.65 3.96
C LEU A 217 -8.37 2.33 5.34
N ARG A 218 -9.52 2.42 6.02
CA ARG A 218 -9.60 2.89 7.43
C ARG A 218 -8.81 1.99 8.38
N PHE A 219 -8.88 0.67 8.19
CA PHE A 219 -8.07 -0.27 8.97
C PHE A 219 -6.58 -0.06 8.72
N CYS A 220 -6.14 0.01 7.46
CA CYS A 220 -4.74 0.24 7.09
C CYS A 220 -4.23 1.59 7.62
N TRP A 221 -5.04 2.64 7.54
CA TRP A 221 -4.72 3.95 8.12
C TRP A 221 -4.49 3.86 9.63
N LYS A 222 -5.40 3.20 10.37
CA LYS A 222 -5.27 3.00 11.81
C LYS A 222 -4.02 2.20 12.17
N ALA A 223 -3.70 1.15 11.42
CA ALA A 223 -2.49 0.35 11.63
C ALA A 223 -1.22 1.17 11.37
N ALA A 224 -1.16 1.91 10.26
CA ALA A 224 -0.04 2.79 9.94
C ALA A 224 0.13 3.90 10.98
N HIS A 225 -0.98 4.53 11.39
CA HIS A 225 -0.98 5.53 12.44
C HIS A 225 -0.43 4.93 13.73
N SER A 226 -1.00 3.82 14.20
CA SER A 226 -0.60 3.15 15.44
C SER A 226 0.86 2.68 15.42
N SER A 227 1.39 2.34 14.25
CA SER A 227 2.80 1.96 14.07
C SER A 227 3.77 3.15 14.05
N GLY A 228 3.28 4.39 14.17
CA GLY A 228 4.12 5.60 14.24
C GLY A 228 4.49 6.17 12.87
N PHE A 229 3.74 5.83 11.83
CA PHE A 229 3.89 6.43 10.50
C PHE A 229 3.04 7.68 10.30
N ALA A 230 2.45 8.26 11.35
CA ALA A 230 1.62 9.44 11.27
C ALA A 230 2.15 10.61 12.11
N HIS A 231 2.17 11.80 11.52
CA HIS A 231 2.38 13.07 12.19
C HIS A 231 1.04 13.83 12.26
N GLY A 232 0.39 13.84 13.42
CA GLY A 232 -0.85 14.60 13.60
C GLY A 232 -2.07 13.89 13.03
N ARG A 233 -3.19 14.61 12.93
CA ARG A 233 -4.47 14.02 12.47
C ARG A 233 -4.42 13.50 11.02
N ASP A 234 -3.64 14.14 10.14
CA ASP A 234 -3.73 13.90 8.68
C ASP A 234 -2.38 13.79 7.96
N GLN A 235 -1.23 13.85 8.64
CA GLN A 235 0.06 13.69 7.95
C GLN A 235 0.59 12.28 8.12
N LEU A 236 1.02 11.68 7.01
CA LEU A 236 1.75 10.41 7.00
C LEU A 236 3.24 10.68 6.76
N ALA A 237 4.09 9.98 7.50
CA ALA A 237 5.54 9.87 7.32
C ALA A 237 5.84 9.14 6.00
N ALA A 238 5.60 9.82 4.87
CA ALA A 238 5.53 9.19 3.55
C ALA A 238 6.78 8.38 3.21
N ARG A 239 7.97 8.93 3.48
CA ARG A 239 9.25 8.24 3.21
C ARG A 239 9.41 6.98 4.04
N SER A 240 9.20 7.06 5.36
CA SER A 240 9.36 5.93 6.28
C SER A 240 8.36 4.82 6.00
N LEU A 241 7.08 5.18 5.77
CA LEU A 241 6.03 4.22 5.43
C LEU A 241 6.32 3.51 4.10
N THR A 242 6.75 4.27 3.09
CA THR A 242 7.10 3.75 1.77
C THR A 242 8.29 2.80 1.86
N SER A 243 9.32 3.16 2.64
CA SER A 243 10.47 2.31 2.87
C SER A 243 10.10 1.03 3.62
N ALA A 244 9.28 1.12 4.67
CA ALA A 244 8.82 -0.05 5.41
C ALA A 244 8.02 -1.00 4.52
N PHE A 245 7.12 -0.47 3.69
CA PHE A 245 6.35 -1.25 2.73
C PHE A 245 7.24 -1.94 1.68
N ALA A 246 8.26 -1.23 1.17
CA ALA A 246 9.20 -1.79 0.21
C ALA A 246 10.08 -2.88 0.82
N SER A 247 10.53 -2.71 2.07
CA SER A 247 11.26 -3.73 2.82
C SER A 247 10.42 -4.96 3.11
N PHE A 248 9.13 -4.78 3.42
CA PHE A 248 8.19 -5.84 3.78
C PHE A 248 7.95 -6.84 2.63
N TYR A 249 7.74 -6.34 1.41
CA TYR A 249 7.50 -7.19 0.24
C TYR A 249 8.75 -7.51 -0.58
N GLY A 250 9.81 -6.72 -0.45
CA GLY A 250 10.98 -6.79 -1.31
C GLY A 250 10.85 -5.90 -2.55
N PRO A 251 11.86 -5.06 -2.86
CA PRO A 251 11.83 -4.20 -4.04
C PRO A 251 11.73 -4.94 -5.37
N GLU A 252 12.32 -6.15 -5.47
CA GLU A 252 12.26 -6.98 -6.68
C GLU A 252 10.84 -7.42 -7.00
N TYR A 253 10.11 -7.94 -6.01
CA TYR A 253 8.71 -8.32 -6.14
C TYR A 253 7.85 -7.13 -6.55
N LEU A 254 7.97 -6.00 -5.85
CA LEU A 254 7.19 -4.81 -6.14
C LEU A 254 7.48 -4.25 -7.55
N ARG A 255 8.72 -4.34 -8.02
CA ARG A 255 9.10 -3.95 -9.39
C ARG A 255 8.48 -4.90 -10.41
N PHE A 256 8.53 -6.21 -10.15
CA PHE A 256 7.95 -7.22 -11.04
C PHE A 256 6.44 -7.00 -11.25
N VAL A 257 5.71 -6.65 -10.19
CA VAL A 257 4.26 -6.40 -10.26
C VAL A 257 3.91 -4.95 -10.65
N GLY A 258 4.91 -4.09 -10.91
CA GLY A 258 4.71 -2.71 -11.33
C GLY A 258 4.19 -1.77 -10.23
N LEU A 259 4.42 -2.09 -8.95
CA LEU A 259 3.91 -1.34 -7.79
C LEU A 259 5.02 -0.82 -6.87
N LEU A 260 6.28 -0.83 -7.28
CA LEU A 260 7.37 -0.25 -6.51
C LEU A 260 7.17 1.27 -6.35
N PRO A 261 6.98 1.78 -5.11
CA PRO A 261 6.81 3.21 -4.89
C PRO A 261 8.17 3.93 -4.98
N THR A 262 8.33 4.80 -5.98
CA THR A 262 9.62 5.47 -6.27
C THR A 262 9.70 6.90 -5.75
N THR A 263 8.56 7.55 -5.48
CA THR A 263 8.48 8.97 -5.08
C THR A 263 7.81 9.13 -3.71
N ALA A 264 7.96 10.32 -3.11
CA ALA A 264 7.27 10.65 -1.86
C ALA A 264 5.74 10.78 -2.04
N GLN A 265 5.29 11.18 -3.23
CA GLN A 265 3.89 11.16 -3.65
C GLN A 265 3.62 9.91 -4.48
N ASN A 266 3.33 8.81 -3.81
CA ASN A 266 3.09 7.52 -4.46
C ASN A 266 1.68 6.98 -4.18
N TRP A 267 1.33 5.87 -4.83
CA TRP A 267 0.02 5.25 -4.76
C TRP A 267 -0.38 4.80 -3.34
N ILE A 268 0.59 4.46 -2.47
CA ILE A 268 0.34 4.07 -1.07
C ILE A 268 -0.20 5.28 -0.31
N ILE A 269 0.51 6.40 -0.40
CA ILE A 269 0.13 7.64 0.28
C ILE A 269 -1.17 8.20 -0.30
N GLY A 270 -1.30 8.19 -1.63
CA GLY A 270 -2.51 8.63 -2.31
C GLY A 270 -3.76 7.86 -1.87
N ARG A 271 -3.66 6.53 -1.72
CA ARG A 271 -4.78 5.69 -1.26
C ARG A 271 -5.10 5.88 0.21
N LEU A 272 -4.10 5.85 1.08
CA LEU A 272 -4.30 6.03 2.52
C LEU A 272 -4.89 7.41 2.84
N ARG A 273 -4.49 8.46 2.10
CA ARG A 273 -5.06 9.81 2.23
C ARG A 273 -6.34 10.04 1.42
N ARG A 274 -6.84 9.02 0.70
CA ARG A 274 -8.07 9.07 -0.11
C ARG A 274 -8.02 10.05 -1.29
N TYR A 275 -6.83 10.46 -1.72
CA TYR A 275 -6.63 11.23 -2.95
C TYR A 275 -6.66 10.35 -4.21
N GLN A 276 -6.35 9.06 -4.07
CA GLN A 276 -6.53 8.04 -5.10
C GLN A 276 -7.53 6.99 -4.64
N THR A 277 -8.66 6.89 -5.34
CA THR A 277 -9.73 5.92 -5.08
C THR A 277 -9.79 4.79 -6.11
N ALA A 278 -8.81 4.71 -7.02
CA ALA A 278 -8.84 3.72 -8.11
C ALA A 278 -8.98 2.28 -7.58
N THR A 279 -9.93 1.52 -8.09
CA THR A 279 -10.37 0.21 -7.59
C THR A 279 -9.47 -0.96 -7.97
N CYS A 280 -8.14 -0.76 -8.07
CA CYS A 280 -7.21 -1.84 -8.40
C CYS A 280 -7.09 -2.85 -7.24
N ALA A 281 -7.36 -4.13 -7.52
CA ALA A 281 -7.40 -5.19 -6.50
C ALA A 281 -6.04 -5.47 -5.84
N LEU A 282 -4.97 -5.64 -6.62
CA LEU A 282 -3.65 -5.97 -6.08
C LEU A 282 -3.11 -4.91 -5.10
N PRO A 283 -3.10 -3.59 -5.42
CA PRO A 283 -2.72 -2.55 -4.46
C PRO A 283 -3.47 -2.62 -3.13
N ASN A 284 -4.78 -2.92 -3.17
CA ASN A 284 -5.60 -3.03 -1.97
C ASN A 284 -5.23 -4.27 -1.13
N ILE A 285 -4.96 -5.40 -1.78
CA ILE A 285 -4.50 -6.63 -1.10
C ILE A 285 -3.15 -6.40 -0.42
N LEU A 286 -2.20 -5.77 -1.12
CA LEU A 286 -0.89 -5.46 -0.54
C LEU A 286 -1.02 -4.51 0.66
N LEU A 287 -1.89 -3.49 0.57
CA LEU A 287 -2.16 -2.62 1.73
C LEU A 287 -2.81 -3.38 2.89
N GLY A 288 -3.77 -4.26 2.62
CA GLY A 288 -4.48 -5.04 3.63
C GLY A 288 -3.55 -5.98 4.40
N ILE A 289 -2.70 -6.73 3.69
CA ILE A 289 -1.72 -7.65 4.30
C ILE A 289 -0.68 -6.87 5.10
N PHE A 290 -0.12 -5.80 4.53
CA PHE A 290 0.84 -4.95 5.24
C PHE A 290 0.20 -4.30 6.48
N GLY A 291 -1.01 -3.77 6.36
CA GLY A 291 -1.75 -3.19 7.48
C GLY A 291 -2.04 -4.19 8.59
N ALA A 292 -2.35 -5.45 8.23
CA ALA A 292 -2.54 -6.52 9.21
C ALA A 292 -1.24 -6.83 9.97
N ALA A 293 -0.11 -6.94 9.27
CA ALA A 293 1.20 -7.16 9.88
C ALA A 293 1.64 -6.00 10.79
N LEU A 294 1.33 -4.75 10.40
CA LEU A 294 1.54 -3.59 11.26
C LEU A 294 0.68 -3.63 12.53
N GLY A 295 -0.55 -4.16 12.43
CA GLY A 295 -1.45 -4.29 13.57
C GLY A 295 -1.00 -5.32 14.61
N THR A 296 -0.45 -6.45 14.18
CA THR A 296 -0.03 -7.55 15.07
C THR A 296 1.25 -7.25 15.85
N GLY A 297 2.17 -6.44 15.30
CA GLY A 297 3.38 -6.00 16.01
C GLY A 297 3.11 -5.00 17.14
N HIS A 298 1.87 -4.49 17.25
CA HIS A 298 1.54 -3.31 18.06
C HIS A 298 0.77 -3.59 19.34
N GLU A 299 0.44 -4.85 19.66
CA GLU A 299 -0.08 -5.20 20.99
C GLU A 299 0.93 -4.89 22.12
N GLN A 300 2.18 -4.58 21.80
CA GLN A 300 3.24 -4.33 22.79
C GLN A 300 3.68 -2.87 22.99
N SER A 301 3.24 -1.87 22.20
CA SER A 301 3.56 -0.46 22.52
C SER A 301 2.37 0.49 22.40
N SER A 302 1.64 0.61 23.50
CA SER A 302 0.52 1.57 23.63
C SER A 302 0.91 3.00 23.18
N TRP A 303 -0.04 3.75 22.63
CA TRP A 303 0.21 5.14 22.20
C TRP A 303 0.41 6.04 23.42
N PRO A 304 1.45 6.90 23.48
CA PRO A 304 1.74 7.64 24.69
C PRO A 304 0.73 8.77 24.92
N TYR A 305 0.41 8.99 26.18
CA TYR A 305 -0.28 10.17 26.66
C TYR A 305 0.70 11.33 26.81
N CYS A 306 0.18 12.54 26.62
CA CYS A 306 0.92 13.77 26.83
C CYS A 306 1.28 13.91 28.33
N PRO A 307 2.57 14.05 28.68
CA PRO A 307 3.01 14.19 30.07
C PRO A 307 2.87 15.63 30.60
N SER A 308 2.25 16.54 29.85
CA SER A 308 2.04 17.92 30.28
C SER A 308 1.10 17.98 31.49
N MET A 309 1.58 18.58 32.60
CA MET A 309 0.81 18.70 33.85
C MET A 309 -0.23 19.82 33.81
N PHE A 310 -0.02 20.84 32.97
CA PHE A 310 -0.80 22.08 32.99
C PHE A 310 -1.65 22.28 31.73
N ALA A 311 -1.62 21.34 30.80
CA ALA A 311 -2.38 21.46 29.56
C ALA A 311 -3.90 21.25 29.82
N PRO A 312 -4.78 22.01 29.14
CA PRO A 312 -6.22 21.98 29.37
C PRO A 312 -6.91 20.67 28.94
N HIS A 313 -6.22 19.81 28.17
CA HIS A 313 -6.76 18.54 27.72
C HIS A 313 -6.79 17.46 28.82
N GLY A 314 -6.24 17.74 30.01
CA GLY A 314 -6.23 16.82 31.15
C GLY A 314 -5.27 15.62 30.99
N PRO A 315 -5.22 14.73 31.99
CA PRO A 315 -4.44 13.49 31.93
C PRO A 315 -5.01 12.54 30.87
N ASN A 316 -4.18 11.59 30.40
CA ASN A 316 -4.56 10.58 29.40
C ASN A 316 -4.86 11.11 27.99
N HIS A 317 -4.53 12.36 27.70
CA HIS A 317 -4.64 12.90 26.34
C HIS A 317 -3.59 12.25 25.43
N ARG A 318 -4.02 11.51 24.41
CA ARG A 318 -3.12 10.87 23.42
C ARG A 318 -2.41 11.93 22.60
N VAL A 319 -1.08 11.81 22.49
CA VAL A 319 -0.29 12.74 21.64
C VAL A 319 -0.66 12.60 20.17
N GLU A 320 -0.50 13.66 19.41
CA GLU A 320 -0.87 13.70 18.01
C GLU A 320 0.24 13.21 17.08
N ILE A 321 1.50 13.35 17.48
CA ILE A 321 2.66 12.98 16.67
C ILE A 321 3.49 11.96 17.44
N ARG A 322 3.88 10.86 16.78
CA ARG A 322 4.90 9.94 17.25
C ARG A 322 5.85 9.59 16.11
N GLU A 323 7.14 9.70 16.36
CA GLU A 323 8.21 9.28 15.45
C GLU A 323 9.12 8.29 16.19
N ALA A 324 9.62 7.27 15.48
CA ALA A 324 10.60 6.33 16.01
C ALA A 324 11.98 6.61 15.41
N HIS A 325 13.01 6.64 16.24
CA HIS A 325 14.41 6.81 15.82
C HIS A 325 15.33 6.02 16.75
N GLU A 326 16.02 5.00 16.24
CA GLU A 326 17.09 4.25 16.93
C GLU A 326 16.78 3.88 18.39
N GLY A 327 15.67 3.16 18.63
CA GLY A 327 15.30 2.69 19.97
C GLY A 327 14.74 3.75 20.92
N ARG A 328 14.58 5.01 20.48
CA ARG A 328 13.84 6.06 21.18
C ARG A 328 12.68 6.55 20.34
N HIS A 329 11.63 6.97 21.02
CA HIS A 329 10.47 7.57 20.39
C HIS A 329 10.41 9.07 20.68
N TYR A 330 10.07 9.86 19.68
CA TYR A 330 9.74 11.27 19.83
C TYR A 330 8.23 11.44 19.74
N ALA A 331 7.66 12.28 20.60
CA ALA A 331 6.25 12.61 20.60
C ALA A 331 6.02 14.12 20.69
N ARG A 332 4.97 14.59 20.02
CA ARG A 332 4.51 15.97 20.10
C ARG A 332 2.99 16.03 20.27
N CYS A 333 2.58 16.85 21.21
CA CYS A 333 1.19 17.12 21.54
C CYS A 333 0.72 18.46 20.95
N ARG A 334 -0.57 18.59 20.62
CA ARG A 334 -1.23 19.82 20.18
C ARG A 334 -1.16 20.95 21.21
N CYS A 335 -0.95 20.63 22.50
CA CYS A 335 -0.68 21.65 23.52
C CYS A 335 0.72 22.27 23.38
N GLY A 336 1.52 21.90 22.38
CA GLY A 336 2.88 22.41 22.17
C GLY A 336 3.95 21.66 22.96
N PHE A 337 3.57 20.73 23.83
CA PHE A 337 4.51 19.88 24.57
C PHE A 337 5.14 18.83 23.63
N SER A 338 6.46 18.72 23.64
CA SER A 338 7.22 17.73 22.87
C SER A 338 8.23 17.03 23.76
N PHE A 339 8.43 15.73 23.56
CA PHE A 339 9.28 14.90 24.41
C PHE A 339 9.79 13.68 23.68
N THR A 340 10.89 13.11 24.16
CA THR A 340 11.31 11.76 23.81
C THR A 340 11.00 10.79 24.94
N TYR A 341 10.86 9.50 24.64
CA TYR A 341 10.59 8.44 25.61
C TYR A 341 11.14 7.11 25.10
N SER A 342 11.32 6.14 26.00
CA SER A 342 11.85 4.81 25.66
C SER A 342 10.74 3.78 25.44
N GLU A 343 9.72 3.77 26.29
CA GLU A 343 8.67 2.73 26.31
C GLU A 343 7.31 3.32 26.69
N VAL A 344 6.22 2.58 26.50
CA VAL A 344 4.87 2.99 26.93
C VAL A 344 4.11 1.82 27.56
N MET A 345 3.70 2.00 28.81
CA MET A 345 2.86 1.05 29.54
C MET A 345 1.46 1.63 29.75
N GLN A 346 0.43 0.97 29.19
CA GLN A 346 -0.97 1.42 29.28
C GLN A 346 -1.19 2.89 28.88
N GLY A 347 -0.42 3.38 27.90
CA GLY A 347 -0.42 4.76 27.43
C GLY A 347 0.46 5.72 28.24
N VAL A 348 1.05 5.30 29.36
CA VAL A 348 1.99 6.14 30.12
C VAL A 348 3.41 5.96 29.56
N PRO A 349 4.03 7.03 29.01
CA PRO A 349 5.40 6.94 28.51
C PRO A 349 6.42 6.86 29.65
N ALA A 350 7.41 5.97 29.52
CA ALA A 350 8.55 5.82 30.41
C ALA A 350 9.83 6.46 29.82
N GLY A 351 10.74 6.91 30.68
CA GLY A 351 11.98 7.55 30.24
C GLY A 351 11.76 8.89 29.54
N VAL A 352 10.71 9.63 29.93
CA VAL A 352 10.31 10.89 29.30
C VAL A 352 11.39 11.97 29.47
N VAL A 353 11.88 12.51 28.36
CA VAL A 353 12.75 13.68 28.32
C VAL A 353 12.03 14.79 27.54
N PRO A 354 11.52 15.83 28.22
CA PRO A 354 10.90 16.97 27.56
C PRO A 354 11.90 17.71 26.65
N THR A 355 11.56 17.87 25.39
CA THR A 355 12.34 18.65 24.42
C THR A 355 11.77 20.06 24.26
N VAL A 356 10.44 20.20 24.40
CA VAL A 356 9.73 21.49 24.38
C VAL A 356 8.61 21.45 25.41
N TYR A 357 8.56 22.45 26.28
CA TYR A 357 7.44 22.68 27.19
C TYR A 357 6.37 23.52 26.47
N GLY A 358 5.10 23.16 26.64
CA GLY A 358 3.97 23.91 26.07
C GLY A 358 3.81 25.31 26.69
N PRO A 359 2.97 26.18 26.08
CA PRO A 359 2.75 27.55 26.56
C PRO A 359 2.10 27.60 27.94
N ASP A 360 1.41 26.54 28.36
CA ASP A 360 0.83 26.44 29.70
C ASP A 360 1.89 26.48 30.81
N TYR A 361 3.08 25.89 30.59
CA TYR A 361 4.19 25.98 31.55
C TYR A 361 4.70 27.42 31.69
N ILE A 362 4.69 28.19 30.59
CA ILE A 362 5.10 29.60 30.61
C ILE A 362 4.10 30.41 31.43
N ARG A 363 2.81 30.25 31.15
CA ARG A 363 1.72 30.92 31.89
C ARG A 363 1.79 30.61 33.39
N GLU A 364 1.99 29.35 33.74
CA GLU A 364 2.05 28.93 35.14
C GLU A 364 3.30 29.46 35.85
N ALA A 365 4.46 29.46 35.19
CA ALA A 365 5.69 30.04 35.75
C ALA A 365 5.56 31.56 35.98
N GLN A 366 4.99 32.29 35.02
CA GLN A 366 4.75 33.73 35.15
C GLN A 366 3.76 34.03 36.27
N ARG A 367 2.66 33.28 36.35
CA ARG A 367 1.65 33.42 37.41
C ARG A 367 2.29 33.25 38.79
N ARG A 368 3.05 32.18 38.99
CA ARG A 368 3.71 31.88 40.27
C ARG A 368 4.75 32.93 40.66
N TYR A 369 5.53 33.39 39.69
CA TYR A 369 6.48 34.48 39.90
C TYR A 369 5.80 35.79 40.28
N PHE A 370 4.66 36.10 39.65
CA PHE A 370 3.84 37.27 39.99
C PHE A 370 3.31 37.20 41.43
N PHE A 371 2.97 36.01 41.92
CA PHE A 371 2.57 35.78 43.32
C PHE A 371 3.75 35.69 44.30
N GLY A 372 4.97 36.08 43.88
CA GLY A 372 6.12 36.22 44.77
C GLY A 372 6.92 34.95 45.02
N GLN A 373 6.64 33.84 44.33
CA GLN A 373 7.46 32.64 44.44
C GLN A 373 8.86 32.85 43.83
N SER A 374 9.87 32.32 44.50
CA SER A 374 11.24 32.31 43.99
C SER A 374 11.39 31.39 42.77
N ILE A 375 12.40 31.65 41.94
CA ILE A 375 12.67 30.81 40.77
C ILE A 375 12.95 29.35 41.16
N ALA A 376 13.59 29.11 42.32
CA ALA A 376 13.86 27.77 42.82
C ALA A 376 12.56 27.03 43.20
N GLU A 377 11.59 27.72 43.80
CA GLU A 377 10.27 27.16 44.10
C GLU A 377 9.49 26.85 42.83
N ILE A 378 9.48 27.78 41.86
CA ILE A 378 8.84 27.57 40.56
C ILE A 378 9.45 26.37 39.83
N ALA A 379 10.78 26.25 39.81
CA ALA A 379 11.48 25.13 39.17
C ALA A 379 11.09 23.77 39.80
N ARG A 380 11.03 23.74 41.13
CA ARG A 380 10.63 22.55 41.89
C ARG A 380 9.17 22.16 41.60
N ASP A 381 8.27 23.13 41.64
CA ASP A 381 6.83 22.89 41.47
C ASP A 381 6.47 22.47 40.04
N LEU A 382 7.11 23.10 39.04
CA LEU A 382 6.91 22.75 37.63
C LEU A 382 7.73 21.53 37.20
N ARG A 383 8.60 20.98 38.08
CA ARG A 383 9.52 19.87 37.81
C ARG A 383 10.41 20.12 36.59
N ILE A 384 10.98 21.32 36.50
CA ILE A 384 11.86 21.76 35.41
C ILE A 384 13.19 22.27 35.96
N ALA A 385 14.20 22.35 35.10
CA ALA A 385 15.48 22.97 35.47
C ALA A 385 15.29 24.45 35.84
N GLU A 386 16.03 24.93 36.85
CA GLU A 386 15.95 26.32 37.33
C GLU A 386 16.22 27.34 36.21
N SER A 387 17.15 27.02 35.30
CA SER A 387 17.44 27.84 34.12
C SER A 387 16.22 28.00 33.19
N THR A 388 15.41 26.94 33.07
CA THR A 388 14.18 26.96 32.28
C THR A 388 13.07 27.72 33.00
N ALA A 389 12.90 27.51 34.30
CA ALA A 389 11.95 28.26 35.12
C ALA A 389 12.24 29.78 35.09
N ARG A 390 13.51 30.16 35.23
CA ARG A 390 13.98 31.55 35.13
C ARG A 390 13.60 32.18 33.80
N ARG A 391 13.81 31.45 32.69
CA ARG A 391 13.46 31.90 31.34
C ARG A 391 11.95 32.06 31.17
N MET A 392 11.14 31.15 31.72
CA MET A 392 9.69 31.20 31.58
C MET A 392 9.06 32.29 32.45
N ALA A 393 9.53 32.46 33.68
CA ALA A 393 8.97 33.41 34.65
C ALA A 393 9.24 34.88 34.30
N ARG A 394 10.41 35.18 33.70
CA ARG A 394 10.89 36.56 33.50
C ARG A 394 10.64 37.14 32.11
N VAL A 395 10.11 36.37 31.17
CA VAL A 395 9.77 36.87 29.83
C VAL A 395 8.33 37.37 29.85
N TYR A 396 8.10 38.67 29.65
CA TYR A 396 6.76 39.25 29.50
C TYR A 396 6.19 38.86 28.13
N SER A 397 4.92 38.46 28.08
CA SER A 397 4.23 37.85 26.93
C SER A 397 4.02 38.74 25.70
N ALA A 398 4.72 39.87 25.57
CA ALA A 398 4.82 40.64 24.33
C ALA A 398 5.96 40.13 23.42
N ASP A 399 6.96 39.45 23.99
CA ASP A 399 8.16 38.96 23.27
C ASP A 399 8.26 37.41 23.31
N VAL A 400 7.18 36.72 22.92
CA VAL A 400 7.31 35.34 22.37
C VAL A 400 7.55 35.39 20.85
N THR A 401 7.83 36.57 20.30
CA THR A 401 8.76 36.68 19.19
C THR A 401 10.19 36.49 19.71
N PRO A 402 11.02 35.66 19.04
CA PRO A 402 12.32 35.27 19.57
C PRO A 402 13.26 36.48 19.66
N ASN A 403 13.56 36.94 20.89
CA ASN A 403 14.69 37.82 21.17
C ASN A 403 15.98 36.96 21.20
N ARG A 404 17.03 37.17 20.40
CA ARG A 404 17.53 38.35 19.69
C ARG A 404 18.15 37.95 18.33
N HIS A 405 17.96 38.83 17.33
CA HIS A 405 18.55 38.84 15.98
C HIS A 405 18.12 37.75 15.01
N THR A 406 16.83 37.66 14.70
CA THR A 406 16.27 37.83 13.34
C THR A 406 14.78 37.51 13.41
N SER A 407 13.91 38.37 12.86
CA SER A 407 12.53 37.95 12.61
C SER A 407 12.55 36.65 11.79
N VAL A 408 11.53 35.80 11.90
CA VAL A 408 11.48 34.55 11.10
C VAL A 408 11.75 34.86 9.62
N HIS A 409 11.20 35.96 9.13
CA HIS A 409 11.49 36.51 7.80
C HIS A 409 12.99 36.76 7.55
N ALA A 410 13.71 37.38 8.48
CA ALA A 410 15.14 37.63 8.33
C ALA A 410 16.02 36.37 8.51
N MET A 411 15.57 35.37 9.28
CA MET A 411 16.22 34.05 9.33
C MET A 411 16.09 33.34 7.98
N VAL A 412 14.90 33.41 7.39
CA VAL A 412 14.60 32.81 6.09
C VAL A 412 15.40 33.50 4.97
N GLU A 413 15.50 34.83 5.02
CA GLU A 413 16.30 35.60 4.05
C GLU A 413 17.80 35.26 4.15
N LYS A 414 18.35 35.24 5.38
CA LYS A 414 19.74 34.82 5.61
C LYS A 414 19.99 33.39 5.11
N TRP A 415 19.01 32.50 5.30
CA TRP A 415 19.11 31.11 4.87
C TRP A 415 19.07 30.94 3.35
N ARG A 416 18.21 31.68 2.65
CA ARG A 416 18.19 31.70 1.17
C ARG A 416 19.53 32.19 0.60
N GLN A 417 20.12 33.23 1.19
CA GLN A 417 21.45 33.72 0.82
C GLN A 417 22.56 32.70 1.10
N THR A 418 22.47 31.99 2.23
CA THR A 418 23.44 30.95 2.61
C THR A 418 23.37 29.73 1.67
N ILE A 419 22.17 29.36 1.20
CA ILE A 419 22.02 28.30 0.19
C ILE A 419 22.55 28.76 -1.16
N ALA A 420 22.27 30.00 -1.57
CA ALA A 420 22.74 30.56 -2.84
C ALA A 420 24.28 30.59 -2.93
N SER A 421 24.98 30.86 -1.82
CA SER A 421 26.45 30.84 -1.77
C SER A 421 27.05 29.44 -1.61
N ALA A 422 26.37 28.54 -0.88
CA ALA A 422 26.88 27.19 -0.59
C ALA A 422 26.53 26.14 -1.67
N GLY A 423 25.61 26.43 -2.59
CA GLY A 423 25.20 25.57 -3.71
C GLY A 423 24.39 24.32 -3.33
N SER A 424 24.30 23.97 -2.03
CA SER A 424 23.43 22.90 -1.54
C SER A 424 23.05 23.09 -0.06
N ILE A 425 21.87 22.60 0.30
CA ILE A 425 21.35 22.61 1.67
C ILE A 425 22.28 21.87 2.64
N GLY A 426 22.94 20.80 2.18
CA GLY A 426 23.87 20.00 3.00
C GLY A 426 25.17 20.74 3.36
N ILE A 427 25.63 21.66 2.50
CA ILE A 427 26.80 22.49 2.79
C ILE A 427 26.38 23.69 3.66
N ALA A 428 25.27 24.36 3.32
CA ALA A 428 24.72 25.48 4.09
C ALA A 428 24.41 25.11 5.56
N SER A 429 23.85 23.92 5.79
CA SER A 429 23.51 23.44 7.15
C SER A 429 24.73 23.14 8.02
N ARG A 430 25.87 22.80 7.41
CA ARG A 430 27.15 22.61 8.12
C ARG A 430 27.86 23.93 8.37
N ALA A 431 27.72 24.89 7.46
CA ALA A 431 28.30 26.22 7.60
C ALA A 431 27.60 27.06 8.70
N GLU A 432 26.28 26.96 8.81
CA GLU A 432 25.46 27.76 9.75
C GLU A 432 24.52 26.87 10.59
N PRO A 433 25.06 26.02 11.48
CA PRO A 433 24.29 25.01 12.22
C PRO A 433 23.27 25.61 13.21
N GLY A 434 23.55 26.81 13.74
CA GLY A 434 22.63 27.55 14.59
C GLY A 434 21.37 28.01 13.85
N LEU A 435 21.55 28.54 12.64
CA LEU A 435 20.46 29.00 11.77
C LEU A 435 19.61 27.82 11.28
N TRP A 436 20.24 26.71 10.90
CA TRP A 436 19.56 25.47 10.54
C TRP A 436 18.66 24.94 11.67
N LYS A 437 19.17 24.90 12.91
CA LYS A 437 18.41 24.45 14.08
C LYS A 437 17.26 25.40 14.42
N ALA A 438 17.44 26.70 14.22
CA ALA A 438 16.40 27.71 14.42
C ALA A 438 15.29 27.61 13.37
N LEU A 439 15.61 27.43 12.09
CA LEU A 439 14.61 27.26 11.03
C LEU A 439 13.83 25.96 11.16
N ARG A 440 14.46 24.85 11.58
CA ARG A 440 13.73 23.61 11.92
C ARG A 440 12.70 23.82 13.04
N ARG A 441 12.93 24.81 13.91
CA ARG A 441 12.08 25.12 15.06
C ARG A 441 10.97 26.12 14.74
N TYR A 442 11.23 27.08 13.86
CA TYR A 442 10.35 28.24 13.66
C TYR A 442 9.81 28.42 12.23
N ALA A 443 10.44 27.83 11.20
CA ALA A 443 9.99 27.87 9.80
C ALA A 443 10.52 26.67 8.98
N PRO A 444 10.10 25.42 9.31
CA PRO A 444 10.62 24.21 8.67
C PRO A 444 10.25 24.07 7.18
N GLU A 445 9.19 24.75 6.72
CA GLU A 445 8.75 24.83 5.32
C GLU A 445 9.82 25.45 4.40
N GLU A 446 10.61 26.39 4.90
CA GLU A 446 11.67 27.08 4.13
C GLU A 446 12.94 26.22 3.97
N LEU A 447 13.00 25.06 4.61
CA LEU A 447 14.11 24.11 4.46
C LEU A 447 13.93 23.18 3.26
N GLY A 448 12.77 23.20 2.60
CA GLY A 448 12.41 22.35 1.46
C GLY A 448 12.35 23.07 0.10
N GLY A 449 12.64 24.36 0.02
CA GLY A 449 12.41 25.19 -1.16
C GLY A 449 13.68 25.65 -1.87
N VAL A 450 14.30 24.79 -2.68
CA VAL A 450 14.92 25.25 -3.92
C VAL A 450 14.26 24.47 -5.05
N SER A 451 13.12 24.98 -5.50
CA SER A 451 12.61 24.69 -6.82
C SER A 451 13.61 25.27 -7.82
N THR A 452 14.00 24.46 -8.79
CA THR A 452 14.92 24.76 -9.90
C THR A 452 14.31 25.76 -10.88
N ALA A 453 14.13 27.02 -10.47
CA ALA A 453 13.54 28.07 -11.31
C ALA A 453 14.48 29.23 -11.70
N ASP A 454 15.71 29.30 -11.18
CA ASP A 454 16.71 30.30 -11.63
C ASP A 454 18.00 29.63 -12.13
N ARG A 455 17.91 29.06 -13.34
CA ARG A 455 19.03 28.97 -14.28
C ARG A 455 18.55 29.56 -15.61
N GLY A 456 18.52 30.88 -15.63
CA GLY A 456 18.29 31.69 -16.81
C GLY A 456 19.22 32.89 -16.77
N LEU A 457 20.52 32.62 -16.91
CA LEU A 457 21.54 33.43 -17.58
C LEU A 457 22.78 32.54 -17.77
#